data_AF-A0A1Z9IVH7-F1
#
_entry.id   AF-A0A1Z9IVH7-F1
#
_cell.length_a   1.000
_cell.length_b   1.000
_cell.length_c   1.000
_cell.angle_alpha   90.00
_cell.angle_beta   90.00
_cell.angle_gamma   90.00
#
_symmetry.space_group_name_H-M   'P 1'
#
loop_
_entity.id
_entity.type
_entity.pdbx_description
1 polymer ?
#
loop_
_entity_poly.entity_id
_entity_poly.type
_entity_poly.pdbx_seq_one_letter_code
_entity_poly.pdbx_strand_id
1 'polypeptide(L)'
;MKLGGQLPNRTKLDKSFFSPWVDRFSLVFLTIAGIISIPKIESILDYWFGSWSLGVTICGLIVTIPLLATSIGKLYVRTRS
;
A
#
# COMPACT_ATOMS: atom_id res chain seq x y z
N MET A 1 25.11 4.77 -38.47
CA MET A 1 25.21 5.97 -37.60
C MET A 1 23.93 6.07 -36.77
N LYS A 2 24.07 6.20 -35.44
CA LYS A 2 22.99 6.30 -34.45
C LYS A 2 22.23 7.62 -34.58
N LEU A 3 20.89 7.60 -34.51
CA LEU A 3 20.10 8.78 -34.11
C LEU A 3 18.74 8.34 -33.51
N GLY A 4 18.80 7.59 -32.41
CA GLY A 4 17.70 7.51 -31.45
C GLY A 4 17.77 8.75 -30.56
N GLY A 5 17.18 9.86 -31.02
CA GLY A 5 17.19 11.14 -30.30
C GLY A 5 16.40 11.03 -28.99
N GLN A 6 17.11 11.03 -27.86
CA GLN A 6 16.52 11.33 -26.56
C GLN A 6 16.03 12.78 -26.58
N LEU A 7 14.73 12.97 -26.33
CA LEU A 7 14.11 14.28 -26.18
C LEU A 7 14.86 15.11 -25.12
N PRO A 8 15.26 16.35 -25.43
CA PRO A 8 15.91 17.23 -24.47
C PRO A 8 14.92 17.56 -23.36
N ASN A 9 15.39 17.53 -22.11
CA ASN A 9 14.59 17.72 -20.88
C ASN A 9 13.86 16.48 -20.32
N ARG A 10 14.44 15.29 -20.46
CA ARG A 10 14.18 14.22 -19.46
C ARG A 10 15.07 14.52 -18.26
N THR A 11 14.53 15.19 -17.23
CA THR A 11 15.08 15.10 -15.87
C THR A 11 15.40 13.64 -15.63
N LYS A 12 16.68 13.35 -15.32
CA LYS A 12 17.21 12.00 -15.12
C LYS A 12 16.14 11.21 -14.39
N LEU A 13 15.59 10.20 -15.07
CA LEU A 13 14.59 9.31 -14.50
C LEU A 13 15.32 8.65 -13.36
N ASP A 14 15.18 9.24 -12.17
CA ASP A 14 15.94 8.85 -11.02
C ASP A 14 15.62 7.38 -10.85
N LYS A 15 16.66 6.56 -11.02
CA LYS A 15 16.55 5.12 -10.88
C LYS A 15 16.46 4.83 -9.39
N SER A 16 15.52 5.46 -8.71
CA SER A 16 14.94 4.92 -7.51
C SER A 16 14.25 3.63 -7.96
N PHE A 17 15.03 2.55 -7.95
CA PHE A 17 14.54 1.20 -8.10
C PHE A 17 13.47 0.99 -7.05
N PHE A 18 12.20 1.18 -7.42
CA PHE A 18 11.07 0.68 -6.66
C PHE A 18 11.31 -0.81 -6.53
N SER A 19 11.77 -1.24 -5.34
CA SER A 19 11.98 -2.65 -5.08
C SER A 19 10.60 -3.30 -5.00
N PRO A 20 10.19 -4.11 -5.99
CA PRO A 20 8.86 -4.72 -5.99
C PRO A 20 8.66 -5.65 -4.79
N TRP A 21 9.76 -6.04 -4.14
CA TRP A 21 9.78 -6.89 -2.98
C TRP A 21 9.31 -6.19 -1.71
N VAL A 22 9.65 -4.92 -1.50
CA VAL A 22 9.26 -4.19 -0.27
C VAL A 22 7.75 -3.99 -0.22
N ASP A 23 7.16 -3.62 -1.36
CA ASP A 23 5.71 -3.49 -1.51
C ASP A 23 4.99 -4.82 -1.25
N ARG A 24 5.50 -5.92 -1.82
CA ARG A 24 4.95 -7.27 -1.60
C ARG A 24 5.04 -7.74 -0.15
N PHE A 25 6.20 -7.55 0.51
CA PHE A 25 6.34 -7.88 1.93
C PHE A 25 5.42 -7.04 2.80
N SER A 26 5.28 -5.75 2.49
CA SER A 26 4.36 -4.86 3.21
C SER A 26 2.91 -5.29 3.03
N LEU A 27 2.50 -5.64 1.80
CA LEU A 27 1.16 -6.17 1.51
C LEU A 27 0.87 -7.45 2.30
N VAL A 28 1.78 -8.43 2.25
CA VAL A 28 1.60 -9.70 2.97
C VAL A 28 1.52 -9.47 4.47
N PHE A 29 2.42 -8.66 5.02
CA PHE A 29 2.45 -8.36 6.45
C PHE A 29 1.18 -7.62 6.91
N LEU A 30 0.76 -6.58 6.19
CA LEU A 30 -0.47 -5.85 6.53
C LEU A 30 -1.71 -6.71 6.36
N THR A 31 -1.73 -7.63 5.40
CA THR A 31 -2.86 -8.54 5.21
C THR A 31 -3.02 -9.46 6.41
N ILE A 32 -1.92 -10.08 6.86
CA ILE A 32 -1.92 -10.95 8.05
C ILE A 32 -2.34 -10.14 9.29
N ALA A 33 -1.75 -8.97 9.49
CA ALA A 33 -2.08 -8.09 10.61
C ALA A 33 -3.55 -7.64 10.58
N GLY A 34 -4.07 -7.34 9.38
CA GLY A 34 -5.46 -6.97 9.14
C GLY A 34 -6.41 -8.09 9.55
N ILE A 35 -6.15 -9.33 9.11
CA ILE A 35 -6.97 -10.51 9.44
C ILE A 35 -7.03 -10.73 10.95
N ILE A 36 -5.89 -10.66 11.65
CA ILE A 36 -5.84 -10.81 13.12
C ILE A 36 -6.61 -9.68 13.82
N SER A 37 -6.66 -8.49 13.20
CA SER A 37 -7.31 -7.31 13.78
C SER A 37 -8.82 -7.24 13.52
N ILE A 38 -9.38 -8.05 12.61
CA ILE A 38 -10.81 -8.06 12.26
C ILE A 38 -11.73 -8.04 13.49
N PRO A 39 -11.66 -9.00 14.44
CA PRO A 39 -12.60 -9.04 15.57
C PRO A 39 -12.51 -7.81 16.47
N LYS A 40 -11.33 -7.20 16.54
CA LYS A 40 -11.10 -5.98 17.32
C LYS A 40 -11.68 -4.75 16.65
N ILE A 41 -11.60 -4.66 15.32
CA ILE A 41 -12.18 -3.56 14.55
C ILE A 41 -13.70 -3.70 14.49
N GLU A 42 -14.20 -4.90 14.26
CA GLU A 42 -15.63 -5.23 14.25
C GLU A 42 -16.30 -4.84 15.58
N SER A 43 -15.73 -5.23 16.72
CA SER A 43 -16.31 -4.86 18.03
C SER A 43 -16.35 -3.34 18.28
N ILE A 44 -15.45 -2.56 17.68
CA ILE A 44 -15.49 -1.09 17.74
C ILE A 44 -16.58 -0.54 16.81
N LEU A 45 -16.72 -1.13 15.61
CA LEU A 45 -17.71 -0.71 14.62
C LEU A 45 -19.13 -1.20 14.94
N ASP A 46 -19.29 -2.24 15.76
CA ASP A 46 -20.59 -2.79 16.17
C ASP A 46 -21.46 -1.72 16.83
N TYR A 47 -20.85 -0.81 17.60
CA TYR A 47 -21.55 0.31 18.21
C TYR A 47 -22.22 1.23 17.17
N TRP A 48 -21.59 1.40 16.01
CA TRP A 48 -22.02 2.35 14.97
C TRP A 48 -22.85 1.69 13.88
N PHE A 49 -22.50 0.47 13.48
CA PHE A 49 -23.01 -0.21 12.30
C PHE A 49 -23.82 -1.47 12.62
N GLY A 50 -23.82 -1.95 13.87
CA GLY A 50 -24.54 -3.14 14.29
C GLY A 50 -24.27 -4.33 13.37
N SER A 51 -25.32 -4.87 12.76
CA SER A 51 -25.22 -6.04 11.86
C SER A 51 -24.39 -5.81 10.58
N TRP A 52 -24.08 -4.57 10.21
CA TRP A 52 -23.24 -4.24 9.04
C TRP A 52 -21.76 -4.07 9.39
N SER A 53 -21.40 -4.13 10.68
CA SER A 53 -20.04 -3.90 11.18
C SER A 53 -18.98 -4.76 10.51
N LEU A 54 -19.26 -6.07 10.36
CA LEU A 54 -18.35 -7.02 9.71
C LEU A 54 -18.12 -6.63 8.24
N GLY A 55 -19.19 -6.29 7.52
CA GLY A 55 -19.11 -5.87 6.12
C GLY A 55 -18.26 -4.60 5.93
N VAL A 56 -18.50 -3.59 6.77
CA VAL A 56 -17.73 -2.33 6.74
C VAL A 56 -16.26 -2.58 7.10
N THR A 57 -15.99 -3.46 8.07
CA THR A 57 -14.61 -3.83 8.47
C THR A 57 -13.85 -4.49 7.32
N ILE A 58 -14.47 -5.45 6.63
CA ILE A 58 -13.86 -6.13 5.47
C ILE A 58 -13.61 -5.12 4.33
N CYS A 59 -14.63 -4.33 3.97
CA CYS A 59 -14.48 -3.33 2.91
C CYS A 59 -13.39 -2.30 3.24
N GLY A 60 -13.34 -1.85 4.49
CA GLY A 60 -12.30 -0.96 4.99
C GLY A 60 -10.91 -1.58 4.83
N LEU A 61 -10.72 -2.81 5.28
CA LEU A 61 -9.42 -3.49 5.17
C LEU A 61 -8.98 -3.70 3.71
N ILE A 62 -9.89 -4.11 2.82
CA ILE A 62 -9.60 -4.30 1.38
C ILE A 62 -9.07 -3.01 0.74
N VAL A 63 -9.60 -1.85 1.11
CA VAL A 63 -9.16 -0.56 0.56
C VAL A 63 -7.90 -0.05 1.28
N THR A 64 -7.85 -0.16 2.60
CA THR A 64 -6.83 0.48 3.42
C THR A 64 -5.49 -0.26 3.35
N ILE A 65 -5.50 -1.60 3.29
CA ILE A 65 -4.29 -2.42 3.25
C ILE A 65 -3.42 -2.10 2.02
N PRO A 66 -3.94 -2.10 0.77
CA PRO A 66 -3.14 -1.76 -0.40
C PRO A 66 -2.62 -0.32 -0.36
N LEU A 67 -3.43 0.63 0.11
CA LEU A 67 -3.04 2.03 0.22
C LEU A 67 -1.87 2.22 1.20
N LEU A 68 -1.96 1.59 2.37
CA LEU A 68 -0.89 1.61 3.37
C LEU A 68 0.37 0.92 2.87
N ALA A 69 0.25 -0.23 2.21
CA ALA A 69 1.40 -0.94 1.67
C ALA A 69 2.13 -0.13 0.59
N THR A 70 1.37 0.48 -0.34
CA THR A 70 1.94 1.39 -1.34
C THR A 70 2.56 2.64 -0.70
N SER A 71 1.95 3.18 0.35
CA SER A 71 2.49 4.32 1.09
C SER A 71 3.84 3.98 1.74
N ILE A 72 3.95 2.83 2.40
CA ILE A 72 5.18 2.32 3.00
C ILE A 72 6.25 2.11 1.93
N GLY A 73 5.90 1.50 0.79
CA GLY A 73 6.83 1.33 -0.33
C GLY A 73 7.39 2.66 -0.86
N LYS A 74 6.53 3.69 -0.97
CA LYS A 74 6.94 5.05 -1.38
C LYS A 74 7.82 5.73 -0.32
N LEU A 75 7.49 5.59 0.97
CA LEU A 75 8.28 6.16 2.06
C LEU A 75 9.67 5.52 2.12
N TYR A 76 9.74 4.20 2.02
CA TYR A 76 11.01 3.45 2.04
C TYR A 76 11.96 3.91 0.92
N VAL A 77 11.40 4.10 -0.28
CA VAL A 77 12.12 4.67 -1.43
C VAL A 77 12.67 6.06 -1.12
N ARG A 78 11.83 6.96 -0.59
CA ARG A 78 12.24 8.33 -0.27
C ARG A 78 13.31 8.42 0.81
N THR A 79 13.26 7.53 1.81
CA THR A 79 14.27 7.50 2.88
C THR A 79 15.61 6.90 2.43
N ARG A 80 15.64 6.21 1.29
CA ARG A 80 16.84 5.58 0.74
C ARG A 80 17.53 6.43 -0.35
N SER A 81 16.82 7.41 -0.91
CA SER A 81 17.36 8.43 -1.84
C SER A 81 18.06 9.55 -1.09
#